data_AF-A0AAD4BET2-F1
#
_entry.id   AF-A0AAD4BET2-F1
#
_cell.length_a   1.000
_cell.length_b   1.000
_cell.length_c   1.000
_cell.angle_alpha   90.00
_cell.angle_beta   90.00
_cell.angle_gamma   90.00
#
_symmetry.space_group_name_H-M   'P 1'
#
loop_
_entity.id
_entity.type
_entity.pdbx_description
1 polymer ?
#
loop_
_entity_poly.entity_id
_entity_poly.type
_entity_poly.pdbx_seq_one_letter_code
_entity_poly.pdbx_strand_id
1 'polypeptide(L)' 'QCLDTGDEFPSEGPDGGHRALVAVFSSTLVALLDSLIEPVVPAPLHTRCLQARDKDEAFEMLNAFPHVNINV' A
#
# COMPACT_ATOMS: atom_id res chain seq x y z
N GLN A 1 6.59 7.12 17.21
CA GLN A 1 7.19 7.12 15.87
C GLN A 1 8.05 5.88 15.81
N CYS A 2 7.55 4.79 15.22
CA CYS A 2 8.25 3.51 15.12
C CYS A 2 8.54 3.10 13.65
N LEU A 3 8.12 3.93 12.69
CA LEU A 3 8.49 3.76 11.28
C LEU A 3 9.97 4.11 11.12
N ASP A 4 10.72 3.25 10.46
CA ASP A 4 12.14 3.42 10.14
C ASP A 4 13.10 3.54 11.35
N THR A 5 12.62 3.31 12.57
CA THR A 5 13.45 3.35 13.79
C THR A 5 13.95 1.97 14.22
N GLY A 6 13.36 0.88 13.69
CA GLY A 6 13.59 -0.49 14.15
C GLY A 6 12.83 -0.86 15.42
N ASP A 7 12.02 0.05 15.96
CA ASP A 7 11.17 -0.21 17.11
C ASP A 7 9.95 -1.06 16.73
N GLU A 8 9.44 -1.83 17.68
CA GLU A 8 8.23 -2.62 17.49
C GLU A 8 6.99 -1.72 17.38
N PHE A 9 6.03 -2.16 16.56
CA PHE A 9 4.74 -1.49 16.47
C PHE A 9 3.94 -1.63 17.78
N PRO A 10 3.14 -0.62 18.16
CA PRO A 10 2.30 -0.73 19.34
C PRO A 10 1.30 -1.88 19.18
N SER A 11 1.28 -2.80 20.14
CA SER A 11 0.23 -3.82 20.25
C SER A 11 -1.00 -3.26 20.97
N GLU A 12 -2.13 -3.96 20.82
CA GLU A 12 -3.34 -3.59 21.57
C GLU A 12 -3.09 -3.69 23.07
N GLY A 13 -3.19 -2.54 23.76
CA GLY A 13 -3.25 -2.51 25.21
C GLY A 13 -4.56 -3.14 25.73
N PRO A 14 -4.62 -3.48 27.03
CA PRO A 14 -5.76 -4.17 27.65
C PRO A 14 -7.09 -3.40 27.56
N ASP A 15 -7.07 -2.11 27.24
CA ASP A 15 -8.24 -1.22 27.25
C ASP A 15 -8.94 -1.05 25.87
N GLY A 16 -8.69 -1.92 24.90
CA GLY A 16 -9.53 -2.02 23.68
C GLY A 16 -9.30 -0.93 22.63
N GLY A 17 -8.02 -0.67 22.32
CA GLY A 17 -7.60 0.35 21.34
C GLY A 17 -7.64 -0.07 19.86
N HIS A 18 -8.13 -1.27 19.51
CA HIS A 18 -8.04 -1.83 18.14
C HIS A 18 -8.43 -0.84 17.05
N ARG A 19 -9.60 -0.20 17.20
CA ARG A 19 -10.13 0.73 16.18
C ARG A 19 -9.24 1.96 15.99
N ALA A 20 -8.67 2.48 17.06
CA ALA A 20 -7.76 3.62 17.00
C ALA A 20 -6.44 3.23 16.34
N LEU A 21 -5.88 2.06 16.68
CA LEU A 21 -4.69 1.53 16.02
C LEU A 21 -4.92 1.32 14.53
N VAL A 22 -6.02 0.65 14.14
CA VAL A 22 -6.38 0.45 12.72
C VAL A 22 -6.46 1.79 11.98
N ALA A 23 -7.06 2.83 12.57
CA ALA A 23 -7.15 4.15 11.96
C ALA A 23 -5.77 4.82 11.79
N VAL A 24 -4.88 4.68 12.77
CA VAL A 24 -3.51 5.20 12.68
C VAL A 24 -2.73 4.46 11.60
N PHE A 25 -2.79 3.14 11.56
CA PHE A 25 -2.10 2.35 10.52
C PHE A 25 -2.62 2.65 9.11
N SER A 26 -3.93 2.71 8.93
CA SER A 26 -4.51 2.97 7.61
C SER A 26 -4.18 4.37 7.09
N SER A 27 -4.31 5.40 7.93
CA SER A 27 -3.94 6.77 7.55
C SER A 27 -2.45 6.92 7.28
N THR A 28 -1.60 6.25 8.07
CA THR A 28 -0.15 6.23 7.86
C THR A 28 0.23 5.55 6.55
N LEU A 29 -0.39 4.41 6.22
CA LEU A 29 -0.14 3.71 4.95
C LEU A 29 -0.50 4.58 3.75
N VAL A 30 -1.64 5.26 3.78
CA VAL A 30 -2.03 6.18 2.70
C VAL A 30 -1.03 7.33 2.58
N ALA A 31 -0.64 7.95 3.70
CA ALA A 31 0.35 9.03 3.69
C ALA A 31 1.72 8.57 3.18
N LEU A 32 2.13 7.33 3.47
CA LEU A 32 3.35 6.74 2.94
C LEU A 32 3.28 6.59 1.41
N LEU A 33 2.19 6.00 0.90
CA LEU A 33 1.98 5.82 -0.54
C LEU A 33 1.95 7.16 -1.29
N ASP A 34 1.32 8.18 -0.70
CA ASP A 34 1.29 9.55 -1.26
C ASP A 34 2.65 10.25 -1.22
N SER A 35 3.56 9.82 -0.34
CA SER A 35 4.90 10.42 -0.20
C SER A 35 5.97 9.83 -1.13
N LEU A 36 5.63 8.76 -1.87
CA LEU A 36 6.58 8.11 -2.77
C LEU A 36 7.00 9.06 -3.92
N ILE A 37 8.29 9.03 -4.28
CA ILE A 37 8.84 9.81 -5.41
C ILE A 37 8.15 9.41 -6.72
N GLU A 38 7.91 8.11 -6.88
CA GLU A 38 7.14 7.53 -7.98
C GLU A 38 5.95 6.75 -7.43
N PRO A 39 4.77 6.83 -8.07
CA PRO A 39 3.60 6.11 -7.61
C PRO A 39 3.81 4.60 -7.66
N VAL A 40 3.22 3.87 -6.71
CA VAL A 40 3.29 2.40 -6.63
C VAL A 40 2.79 1.73 -7.90
N VAL A 41 1.78 2.32 -8.55
CA VAL A 41 1.43 2.00 -9.94
C VAL A 41 2.23 2.96 -10.83
N PRO A 42 3.14 2.48 -11.69
CA PRO A 42 3.91 3.35 -12.57
C PRO A 42 3.01 4.16 -13.51
N ALA A 43 3.31 5.45 -13.69
CA ALA A 43 2.50 6.35 -14.52
C ALA A 43 2.20 5.83 -15.94
N PRO A 44 3.14 5.17 -16.66
CA PRO A 44 2.87 4.60 -17.98
C PRO A 44 1.79 3.49 -17.99
N LEU A 45 1.51 2.87 -16.83
CA LEU A 45 0.54 1.79 -16.70
C LEU A 45 -0.83 2.27 -16.21
N HIS A 46 -0.97 3.52 -15.72
CA HIS A 46 -2.22 4.05 -15.17
C HIS A 46 -3.42 3.88 -16.12
N THR A 47 -3.28 4.29 -17.37
CA THR A 47 -4.36 4.18 -18.37
C THR A 47 -4.76 2.73 -18.61
N ARG A 48 -3.79 1.80 -18.63
CA ARG A 48 -4.08 0.38 -18.81
C ARG A 48 -4.84 -0.17 -17.61
N CYS A 49 -4.45 0.19 -16.38
CA CYS A 49 -5.16 -0.20 -15.17
C CYS A 49 -6.63 0.23 -15.19
N LEU A 50 -6.93 1.41 -15.72
CA LEU A 50 -8.31 1.91 -15.87
C LEU A 50 -9.12 1.17 -16.95
N GLN A 51 -8.45 0.48 -17.88
CA GLN A 51 -9.08 -0.23 -18.99
C GLN A 51 -9.40 -1.69 -18.67
N ALA A 52 -8.75 -2.28 -17.66
CA ALA A 52 -8.98 -3.67 -17.26
C ALA A 52 -10.45 -3.88 -16.88
N ARG A 53 -11.10 -4.86 -17.51
CA ARG A 53 -12.54 -5.12 -17.33
C ARG A 53 -12.84 -6.31 -16.45
N ASP A 54 -11.87 -7.18 -16.27
CA ASP A 54 -11.98 -8.36 -15.43
C ASP A 54 -10.68 -8.64 -14.69
N LYS A 55 -10.79 -9.61 -13.77
CA LYS A 55 -9.73 -10.01 -12.87
C LYS A 55 -8.54 -10.61 -13.63
N ASP A 56 -8.79 -11.39 -14.68
CA ASP A 56 -7.74 -12.12 -15.38
C ASP A 56 -6.88 -11.15 -16.21
N GLU A 57 -7.52 -10.17 -16.87
CA GLU A 57 -6.83 -9.06 -17.53
C GLU A 57 -5.98 -8.23 -16.55
N ALA A 58 -6.49 -8.00 -15.33
CA ALA A 58 -5.74 -7.30 -14.28
C ALA A 58 -4.51 -8.10 -13.81
N PHE A 59 -4.62 -9.43 -13.67
CA PHE A 59 -3.49 -10.29 -13.30
C PHE A 59 -2.42 -10.33 -14.39
N GLU A 60 -2.81 -10.44 -15.66
CA GLU A 60 -1.86 -10.40 -16.77
C GLU A 60 -1.10 -9.07 -16.84
N MET A 61 -1.76 -7.96 -16.46
CA MET A 61 -1.12 -6.65 -16.41
C MET A 61 0.00 -6.56 -15.38
N LEU A 62 -0.05 -7.34 -14.29
CA LEU A 62 1.02 -7.37 -13.29
C LEU A 62 2.37 -7.75 -13.90
N ASN A 63 2.38 -8.54 -14.98
CA ASN A 63 3.62 -8.88 -15.70
C ASN A 63 4.35 -7.65 -16.30
N ALA A 64 3.65 -6.52 -16.47
CA ALA A 64 4.23 -5.28 -16.97
C ALA A 64 4.77 -4.37 -15.85
N PHE A 65 4.52 -4.70 -14.58
CA PHE A 65 5.00 -3.92 -13.43
C PHE A 65 6.46 -4.28 -13.14
N PRO A 66 7.28 -3.32 -12.67
CA PRO A 66 8.56 -3.65 -12.07
C PRO A 66 8.36 -4.59 -10.87
N HIS A 67 9.26 -5.55 -10.68
CA HIS A 67 9.12 -6.53 -9.59
C HIS A 67 8.99 -5.90 -8.20
N VAL A 68 9.64 -4.76 -7.95
CA VAL A 68 9.56 -4.06 -6.66
C VAL A 68 8.18 -3.46 -6.38
N ASN A 69 7.35 -3.31 -7.41
CA ASN A 69 5.98 -2.81 -7.33
C ASN A 69 4.97 -3.97 -7.20
N ILE A 70 5.41 -5.22 -7.28
CA ILE A 70 4.58 -6.42 -7.18
C ILE A 70 4.88 -7.08 -5.83
N ASN A 71 3.85 -7.31 -5.00
CA ASN A 71 3.91 -7.78 -3.61
C ASN A 71 4.34 -6.70 -2.60
N VAL A 72 3.53 -5.64 -2.52
CA VAL A 72 3.50 -4.71 -1.38
C VAL A 72 2.78 -5.34 -0.19
#